data_AF-A0A926QQY4-F1
#
_entry.id   AF-A0A926QQY4-F1
#
_cell.length_a   1.000
_cell.length_b   1.000
_cell.length_c   1.000
_cell.angle_alpha   90.00
_cell.angle_beta   90.00
_cell.angle_gamma   90.00
#
_symmetry.space_group_name_H-M   'P 1'
#
loop_
_entity.id
_entity.type
_entity.pdbx_description
1 polymer ?
#
loop_
_entity_poly.entity_id
_entity_poly.type
_entity_poly.pdbx_seq_one_letter_code
_entity_poly.pdbx_strand_id
1 'polypeptide(L)' 'MVTAHTLIRDLLLQADRLGPHAACDTGLRTLLPGESVRLGIRGAAETGATAVRAALFCVEPA' A
#
# COMPACT_ATOMS: atom_id res chain seq x y z
N MET A 1 -1.53 8.12 0.31
CA MET A 1 -0.58 8.38 -0.81
C MET A 1 0.76 7.82 -0.39
N VAL A 2 1.45 7.17 -1.32
CA VAL A 2 2.81 6.67 -1.13
C VAL A 2 3.71 7.40 -2.12
N THR A 3 4.86 7.87 -1.65
CA THR A 3 5.88 8.53 -2.46
C THR A 3 7.18 7.75 -2.27
N ALA A 4 7.78 7.32 -3.37
CA ALA A 4 9.00 6.54 -3.35
C ALA A 4 10.21 7.47 -3.36
N HIS A 5 11.09 7.36 -2.35
CA HIS A 5 12.37 8.08 -2.32
C HIS A 5 13.50 7.27 -2.94
N THR A 6 13.32 5.96 -3.04
CA THR A 6 14.19 4.99 -3.70
C THR A 6 13.35 4.09 -4.60
N LEU A 7 13.97 3.19 -5.36
CA LEU A 7 13.23 2.15 -6.08
C LEU A 7 12.45 1.28 -5.09
N ILE A 8 11.13 1.18 -5.27
CA ILE A 8 10.28 0.24 -4.55
C ILE A 8 9.81 -0.82 -5.54
N ARG A 9 10.10 -2.09 -5.25
CA ARG A 9 9.58 -3.22 -6.02
C ARG A 9 8.42 -3.89 -5.29
N ASP A 10 7.42 -4.29 -6.06
CA ASP A 10 6.30 -5.09 -5.57
C ASP A 10 5.57 -4.44 -4.37
N LEU A 11 5.37 -3.12 -4.43
CA LEU A 11 4.54 -2.41 -3.46
C LEU A 11 3.11 -2.95 -3.51
N LEU A 12 2.62 -3.39 -2.37
CA LEU A 12 1.27 -3.90 -2.18
C LEU A 12 0.68 -3.36 -0.89
N LEU A 13 -0.60 -2.97 -0.95
CA LEU A 13 -1.42 -2.86 0.25
C LEU A 13 -2.22 -4.15 0.43
N GLN A 14 -1.96 -4.88 1.52
CA GLN A 14 -2.71 -6.08 1.89
C GLN A 14 -4.04 -5.70 2.55
N ALA A 15 -5.07 -5.45 1.75
CA ALA A 15 -6.35 -4.93 2.23
C ALA A 15 -7.04 -5.86 3.25
N ASP A 16 -6.86 -7.17 3.12
CA ASP A 16 -7.36 -8.20 4.05
C ASP A 16 -6.91 -7.98 5.50
N ARG A 17 -5.75 -7.34 5.70
CA ARG A 17 -5.24 -6.98 7.03
C ARG A 17 -5.97 -5.80 7.67
N LEU A 18 -6.75 -5.07 6.89
CA LEU A 18 -7.53 -3.91 7.35
C LEU A 18 -8.97 -4.29 7.70
N GLY A 19 -9.45 -5.41 7.18
CA GLY A 19 -10.77 -5.97 7.49
C GLY A 19 -11.29 -6.92 6.41
N PRO A 20 -12.32 -7.72 6.72
CA PRO A 20 -12.84 -8.75 5.80
C PRO A 20 -13.54 -8.17 4.56
N HIS A 21 -13.97 -6.91 4.61
CA HIS A 21 -14.60 -6.21 3.49
C HIS A 21 -13.67 -5.16 2.85
N ALA A 22 -12.43 -5.06 3.33
CA ALA A 22 -11.50 -4.09 2.84
C ALA A 22 -10.94 -4.50 1.47
N ALA A 23 -10.94 -3.56 0.53
CA ALA A 23 -10.44 -3.77 -0.81
C ALA A 23 -9.59 -2.59 -1.26
N CYS A 24 -8.46 -2.89 -1.90
CA CYS A 24 -7.63 -1.92 -2.61
C CYS A 24 -8.00 -1.93 -4.09
N ASP A 25 -8.10 -0.75 -4.71
CA ASP A 25 -8.38 -0.61 -6.14
C ASP A 25 -7.20 -0.97 -7.05
N THR A 26 -6.03 -1.20 -6.46
CA THR A 26 -4.76 -1.38 -7.14
C THR A 26 -4.03 -2.61 -6.60
N GLY A 27 -3.39 -3.35 -7.51
CA GLY A 27 -2.54 -4.50 -7.20
C GLY A 27 -1.07 -4.11 -7.00
N LEU A 28 -0.15 -5.03 -7.27
CA LEU A 28 1.30 -4.82 -7.17
C LEU A 28 1.77 -3.65 -8.05
N ARG A 29 2.65 -2.81 -7.48
CA ARG A 29 3.24 -1.65 -8.17
C ARG A 29 4.74 -1.60 -7.95
N THR A 30 5.46 -1.28 -9.02
CA THR A 30 6.84 -0.80 -8.92
C THR A 30 6.81 0.72 -8.99
N LEU A 31 7.54 1.40 -8.10
CA LEU A 31 7.67 2.85 -8.09
C LEU A 31 9.13 3.24 -8.25
N LEU A 32 9.40 4.17 -9.15
CA LEU A 32 10.73 4.76 -9.31
C LEU A 32 10.97 5.89 -8.28
N PRO A 33 12.23 6.28 -8.01
CA PRO A 33 12.51 7.44 -7.16
C PRO A 33 11.78 8.70 -7.65
N GLY A 34 11.03 9.34 -6.75
CA GLY A 34 10.19 10.51 -7.02
C GLY A 34 8.76 10.17 -7.48
N GLU A 35 8.47 8.92 -7.86
CA GLU A 35 7.13 8.52 -8.26
C GLU A 35 6.20 8.46 -7.04
N SER A 36 4.93 8.83 -7.27
CA SER A 36 3.89 8.77 -6.25
C SER A 36 2.67 8.03 -6.76
N VAL A 37 2.04 7.28 -5.86
CA VAL A 37 0.78 6.57 -6.14
C VAL A 37 -0.25 6.85 -5.05
N ARG A 38 -1.51 6.91 -5.47
CA ARG A 38 -2.66 6.94 -4.56
C ARG A 38 -3.34 5.58 -4.63
N LEU A 39 -3.40 4.90 -3.48
CA LEU A 39 -4.09 3.63 -3.31
C LEU A 39 -5.46 3.93 -2.71
N GLY A 40 -6.53 3.60 -3.42
CA GLY A 40 -7.90 3.77 -2.95
C GLY A 40 -8.33 2.54 -2.16
N ILE A 41 -8.75 2.76 -0.90
CA ILE A 41 -9.19 1.69 0.00
C ILE A 41 -10.68 1.87 0.27
N ARG A 42 -11.45 0.80 0.11
CA ARG A 42 -12.88 0.73 0.48
C ARG A 42 -13.03 -0.30 1.59
N GLY A 43 -14.09 -0.18 2.41
CA GLY A 43 -14.41 -1.17 3.45
C GLY A 43 -13.47 -1.19 4.66
N ALA A 44 -12.70 -0.11 4.88
CA ALA A 44 -11.71 0.03 5.96
C ALA A 44 -11.97 1.27 6.85
N ALA A 45 -13.25 1.61 7.07
CA ALA A 45 -13.64 2.90 7.66
C ALA A 45 -13.13 3.15 9.09
N GLU A 46 -12.97 2.09 9.88
CA GLU A 46 -12.49 2.17 11.28
C GLU A 46 -10.97 1.99 11.39
N THR A 47 -10.27 1.84 10.26
CA THR A 47 -8.84 1.57 10.22
C THR A 47 -8.03 2.86 10.38
N GLY A 48 -7.28 2.95 11.48
CA GLY A 48 -6.34 4.05 11.69
C GLY A 48 -5.12 4.01 10.76
N ALA A 49 -4.44 5.15 10.60
CA ALA A 49 -3.27 5.28 9.73
C ALA A 49 -2.14 4.28 10.06
N THR A 50 -1.96 3.91 11.33
CA THR A 50 -0.96 2.92 11.76
C THR A 50 -1.24 1.54 11.18
N ALA A 51 -2.50 1.10 11.19
CA ALA A 51 -2.89 -0.18 10.62
C ALA A 51 -2.71 -0.17 9.09
N VAL A 52 -3.03 0.93 8.42
CA VAL A 52 -2.76 1.10 6.98
C VAL A 52 -1.27 0.97 6.67
N ARG A 53 -0.39 1.61 7.46
CA ARG A 53 1.06 1.49 7.29
C ARG A 53 1.56 0.07 7.53
N ALA A 54 1.03 -0.62 8.54
CA ALA A 54 1.39 -2.01 8.85
C ALA A 54 0.90 -3.01 7.79
N ALA A 55 -0.04 -2.61 6.93
CA ALA A 55 -0.54 -3.41 5.81
C ALA A 55 0.18 -3.11 4.48
N LEU A 56 1.13 -2.16 4.45
CA LEU A 56 1.96 -1.90 3.28
C LEU A 56 3.19 -2.81 3.30
N PHE A 57 3.43 -3.47 2.18
CA PHE A 57 4.57 -4.36 1.96
C PHE A 57 5.24 -4.04 0.63
N CYS A 58 6.56 -4.22 0.61
CA CYS A 58 7.35 -4.22 -0.62
C CYS A 58 8.50 -5.23 -0.45
N VAL A 59 9.13 -5.59 -1.57
CA VAL A 59 10.35 -6.40 -1.53
C VAL A 59 11.54 -5.48 -1.33
N GLU A 60 12.28 -5.71 -0.24
CA GLU A 60 13.56 -5.02 -0.03
C GLU A 60 14.54 -5.40 -1.15
N PRO A 61 15.34 -4.44 -1.66
CA PRO A 61 16.45 -4.80 -2.52
C PRO A 61 17.41 -5.72 -1.76
N ALA A 62 17.74 -6.87 -2.38
CA ALA A 62 18.78 -7.78 -1.89
C ALA A 62 20.16 -7.12 -1.89
#